data_AF-A0A365KQX3-F1
#
_entry.id   AF-A0A365KQX3-F1
#
_cell.length_a   1.000
_cell.length_b   1.000
_cell.length_c   1.000
_cell.angle_alpha   90.00
_cell.angle_beta   90.00
_cell.angle_gamma   90.00
#
_symmetry.space_group_name_H-M   'P 1'
#
loop_
_entity.id
_entity.type
_entity.pdbx_description
1 polymer ?
#
loop_
_entity_poly.entity_id
_entity_poly.type
_entity_poly.pdbx_seq_one_letter_code
_entity_poly.pdbx_strand_id
1 'polypeptide(L)' 'MKCYSVAPDQDATRWIVKLEDVAPTESFPSKDGAIAAAEELAKDNTPSKLQILDKDHNIVEEREY' A
#
# COMPACT_ATOMS: atom_id res chain seq x y z
N MET A 1 -1.18 15.54 -1.93
CA MET A 1 -0.63 14.30 -2.52
C MET A 1 -1.10 13.16 -1.65
N LYS A 2 -1.75 12.15 -2.23
CA LYS A 2 -2.20 10.98 -1.46
C LYS A 2 -1.04 9.98 -1.35
N CYS A 3 -0.68 9.57 -0.14
CA CYS A 3 0.37 8.57 0.08
C CYS A 3 -0.27 7.24 0.48
N TYR A 4 -0.19 6.27 -0.42
CA TYR A 4 -0.57 4.89 -0.20
C TYR A 4 0.66 4.11 0.27
N SER A 5 0.51 3.33 1.33
CA SER A 5 1.55 2.46 1.88
C SER A 5 1.00 1.05 2.02
N VAL A 6 1.68 0.09 1.40
CA VAL A 6 1.31 -1.32 1.42
C VAL A 6 2.25 -2.02 2.37
N ALA A 7 1.75 -2.47 3.52
CA ALA A 7 2.55 -3.14 4.54
C ALA A 7 1.88 -4.45 4.97
N PRO A 8 2.65 -5.49 5.29
CA PRO A 8 2.08 -6.69 5.88
C PRO A 8 1.50 -6.40 7.28
N ASP A 9 0.52 -7.20 7.68
CA ASP A 9 -0.04 -7.22 9.03
C ASP A 9 0.98 -7.76 10.06
N GLN A 10 0.70 -7.61 11.36
CA GLN A 10 1.59 -8.04 12.44
C GLN A 10 2.01 -9.52 12.34
N ASP A 11 1.12 -10.38 11.82
CA ASP A 11 1.41 -11.80 11.59
C ASP A 11 2.02 -12.10 10.21
N ALA A 12 2.25 -11.09 9.37
CA ALA A 12 2.71 -11.21 7.98
C ALA A 12 1.88 -12.17 7.10
N THR A 13 0.64 -12.44 7.51
CA THR A 13 -0.33 -13.31 6.81
C THR A 13 -1.22 -12.55 5.84
N ARG A 14 -1.32 -11.23 6.01
CA ARG A 14 -2.14 -10.32 5.20
C ARG A 14 -1.36 -9.06 4.90
N TRP A 15 -1.81 -8.35 3.87
CA TRP A 15 -1.23 -7.13 3.36
C TRP A 15 -2.25 -6.00 3.45
N ILE A 16 -1.91 -4.96 4.18
CA ILE A 16 -2.79 -3.84 4.49
C ILE A 16 -2.37 -2.65 3.64
N VAL A 17 -3.33 -2.09 2.92
CA VAL A 17 -3.17 -0.82 2.22
C VAL A 17 -3.58 0.29 3.18
N LYS A 18 -2.61 1.09 3.61
CA LYS A 18 -2.80 2.31 4.39
C LYS A 18 -2.76 3.50 3.45
N LEU A 19 -3.61 4.49 3.70
CA LEU A 19 -3.54 5.78 3.04
C LEU A 19 -3.29 6.81 4.16
N GLU A 20 -2.24 7.63 4.05
CA GLU A 20 -1.85 8.57 5.13
C GLU A 20 -2.99 9.47 5.62
N ASP A 21 -4.01 9.68 4.78
CA ASP A 21 -5.11 10.61 5.05
C ASP A 21 -6.43 9.92 5.45
N VAL A 22 -6.50 8.57 5.49
CA VAL A 22 -7.70 7.82 5.92
C VAL A 22 -7.36 6.48 6.58
N ALA A 23 -8.32 5.91 7.31
CA ALA A 23 -8.21 4.56 7.88
C ALA A 23 -7.78 3.52 6.83
N PRO A 24 -7.02 2.46 7.22
CA PRO A 24 -6.58 1.42 6.30
C PRO A 24 -7.75 0.90 5.48
N THR A 25 -7.68 1.11 4.17
CA THR A 25 -8.83 0.98 3.30
C THR A 25 -9.18 -0.50 3.13
N GLU A 26 -8.16 -1.33 2.94
CA GLU A 26 -8.35 -2.73 2.60
C GLU A 26 -7.19 -3.60 3.10
N SER A 27 -7.53 -4.84 3.48
CA SER A 27 -6.56 -5.89 3.81
C SER A 27 -6.72 -7.05 2.83
N PHE A 28 -5.64 -7.44 2.19
CA PHE A 28 -5.60 -8.51 1.21
C PHE A 28 -4.82 -9.71 1.76
N PRO A 29 -5.18 -10.94 1.38
CA PRO A 29 -4.41 -12.13 1.76
C PRO A 29 -3.05 -12.22 1.03
N SER A 30 -2.89 -11.52 -0.10
CA SER A 30 -1.73 -11.61 -0.98
C SER A 30 -1.09 -10.25 -1.21
N LYS A 31 0.24 -10.21 -1.27
CA LYS A 31 1.04 -9.01 -1.58
C LYS A 31 0.62 -8.38 -2.91
N ASP A 32 0.52 -9.21 -3.94
CA ASP A 32 0.16 -8.80 -5.30
C ASP A 32 -1.20 -8.10 -5.35
N GLY A 33 -2.21 -8.65 -4.66
CA GLY A 33 -3.54 -8.05 -4.60
C GLY A 33 -3.55 -6.69 -3.92
N ALA A 34 -2.78 -6.54 -2.83
CA ALA A 34 -2.64 -5.25 -2.16
C ALA A 34 -1.91 -4.21 -3.01
N ILE A 35 -0.86 -4.62 -3.72
CA ILE A 35 -0.12 -3.73 -4.63
C ILE A 35 -1.00 -3.29 -5.79
N ALA A 36 -1.74 -4.21 -6.42
CA ALA A 36 -2.63 -3.88 -7.54
C ALA A 36 -3.71 -2.87 -7.13
N ALA A 37 -4.41 -3.12 -6.02
CA ALA A 37 -5.43 -2.19 -5.51
C ALA A 37 -4.83 -0.83 -5.15
N ALA A 38 -3.66 -0.81 -4.48
CA ALA A 38 -3.00 0.43 -4.10
C ALA A 38 -2.46 1.20 -5.33
N GLU A 39 -2.01 0.51 -6.38
CA GLU A 39 -1.60 1.11 -7.64
C GLU A 39 -2.78 1.72 -8.41
N GLU A 40 -3.92 1.03 -8.49
CA GLU A 40 -5.14 1.59 -9.09
C GLU A 40 -5.58 2.86 -8.36
N LEU A 41 -5.64 2.80 -7.02
CA LEU A 41 -5.99 3.96 -6.20
C LEU A 41 -5.00 5.12 -6.34
N ALA A 42 -3.71 4.82 -6.47
CA ALA A 42 -2.67 5.83 -6.69
C ALA A 42 -2.87 6.52 -8.05
N LYS A 43 -3.03 5.75 -9.13
CA LYS A 43 -3.26 6.29 -10.48
C LYS A 43 -4.54 7.11 -10.59
N ASP A 44 -5.62 6.70 -9.94
CA ASP A 44 -6.88 7.46 -9.93
C ASP A 44 -6.80 8.76 -9.12
N ASN A 45 -5.79 8.92 -8.25
CA ASN A 45 -5.68 10.06 -7.33
C ASN A 45 -4.41 10.90 -7.52
N THR A 46 -3.91 11.02 -8.76
CA THR A 46 -2.77 11.89 -9.09
C THR A 46 -3.01 13.34 -8.62
N PRO A 47 -2.03 13.99 -7.94
CA PRO A 47 -0.71 13.45 -7.61
C PRO A 47 -0.73 12.56 -6.35
N SER A 48 -0.16 11.36 -6.47
CA SER A 48 -0.10 10.38 -5.39
C SER A 48 1.24 9.62 -5.34
N LYS A 49 1.49 8.95 -4.21
CA LYS A 49 2.68 8.16 -3.95
C LYS A 49 2.26 6.79 -3.44
N LEU A 50 2.89 5.74 -3.94
CA LEU A 50 2.72 4.37 -3.51
C LEU A 50 4.03 3.84 -2.93
N GLN A 51 4.01 3.43 -1.66
CA GLN A 51 5.16 2.83 -0.97
C GLN A 51 4.83 1.39 -0.63
N ILE A 52 5.70 0.47 -1.03
CA ILE A 52 5.57 -0.97 -0.78
C ILE A 52 6.60 -1.32 0.28
N LEU A 53 6.12 -1.80 1.43
CA LEU A 53 6.92 -2.21 2.56
C LEU A 53 7.03 -3.75 2.60
N ASP A 54 8.11 -4.29 3.14
CA ASP A 54 8.24 -5.73 3.41
C ASP A 54 7.81 -6.09 4.86
N LYS A 55 7.90 -7.37 5.22
CA LYS A 55 7.63 -7.95 6.55
C LYS A 55 8.35 -7.23 7.67
N ASP A 56 9.54 -6.73 7.39
CA ASP A 56 10.35 -5.96 8.32
C ASP A 56 10.02 -4.45 8.32
N HIS A 57 8.89 -4.04 7.72
CA HIS A 57 8.49 -2.64 7.52
C HIS A 57 9.53 -1.80 6.74
N ASN A 58 10.38 -2.45 5.95
CA ASN A 58 11.35 -1.79 5.09
C ASN A 58 10.71 -1.44 3.74
N ILE A 59 10.89 -0.21 3.27
CA ILE A 59 10.43 0.21 1.93
C ILE A 59 11.28 -0.54 0.91
N VAL A 60 10.66 -1.49 0.23
CA VAL A 60 11.27 -2.25 -0.86
C VAL A 60 11.06 -1.56 -2.20
N GLU A 61 9.95 -0.85 -2.37
CA GLU A 61 9.66 -0.14 -3.60
C GLU A 61 8.82 1.12 -3.35
N GLU A 62 9.07 2.16 -4.13
CA GLU A 62 8.31 3.40 -4.12
C GLU A 62 7.99 3.79 -5.55
N ARG A 63 6.73 4.19 -5.79
CA ARG A 63 6.24 4.65 -7.09
C ARG A 63 5.47 5.96 -6.90
N GLU A 64 5.62 6.88 -7.84
CA GLU A 64 4.94 8.17 -7.83
C GLU A 64 4.06 8.25 -9.08
N TYR A 65 2.82 8.71 -8.91
CA TYR A 65 1.79 8.79 -9.95
C TYR A 65 1.12 10.15 -10.01
#